data_AF-A0A955DTZ9-F1
#
_entry.id   AF-A0A955DTZ9-F1
#
_cell.length_a   1.000
_cell.length_b   1.000
_cell.length_c   1.000
_cell.angle_alpha   90.00
_cell.angle_beta   90.00
_cell.angle_gamma   90.00
#
_symmetry.space_group_name_H-M   'P 1'
#
loop_
_entity.id
_entity.type
_entity.pdbx_description
1 polymer ?
#
loop_
_entity_poly.entity_id
_entity_poly.type
_entity_poly.pdbx_seq_one_letter_code
_entity_poly.pdbx_strand_id
1 'polypeptide(L)'
;SSTRMASRSSTRTGQFYVYSMDASLTYDAPYDTYISHWVGFDPGLDNGFHSFLKDAEGQVVDPSTGRMSNDCIRTGEAEAIYAFAEIGMPVWVHL
;
A
#
# COMPACT_ATOMS: atom_id res chain seq x y z
N SER A 1 -17.93 24.71 -14.27
CA SER A 1 -17.17 23.48 -14.53
C SER A 1 -16.89 22.85 -13.17
N SER A 2 -17.51 21.71 -12.86
CA SER A 2 -17.45 21.09 -11.52
C SER A 2 -16.30 20.09 -11.50
N THR A 3 -15.19 20.47 -10.88
CA THR A 3 -14.11 19.53 -10.56
C THR A 3 -14.61 18.65 -9.42
N ARG A 4 -15.01 17.41 -9.74
CA ARG A 4 -15.26 16.39 -8.72
C ARG A 4 -13.97 16.24 -7.90
N MET A 5 -14.02 16.62 -6.63
CA MET A 5 -13.06 16.15 -5.63
C MET A 5 -13.03 14.63 -5.70
N ALA A 6 -11.84 14.04 -5.86
CA ALA A 6 -11.65 12.61 -5.74
C ALA A 6 -12.19 12.18 -4.37
N SER A 7 -13.15 11.25 -4.38
CA SER A 7 -13.67 10.64 -3.16
C SER A 7 -12.50 10.01 -2.41
N ARG A 8 -12.21 10.46 -1.18
CA ARG A 8 -11.27 9.79 -0.28
C ARG A 8 -11.77 8.37 -0.08
N SER A 9 -11.15 7.42 -0.74
CA SER A 9 -11.40 6.01 -0.55
C SER A 9 -10.57 5.53 0.64
N SER A 10 -11.24 4.82 1.54
CA SER A 10 -10.66 4.18 2.71
C SER A 10 -10.48 2.70 2.39
N THR A 11 -9.42 2.08 2.91
CA THR A 11 -9.23 0.63 2.84
C THR A 11 -10.52 -0.10 3.24
N ARG A 12 -11.00 -0.97 2.35
CA ARG A 12 -12.23 -1.74 2.60
C ARG A 12 -12.04 -2.66 3.79
N THR A 13 -13.04 -2.72 4.66
CA THR A 13 -13.11 -3.73 5.71
C THR A 13 -13.56 -5.07 5.13
N GLY A 14 -13.14 -6.16 5.77
CA GLY A 14 -13.50 -7.52 5.38
C GLY A 14 -12.34 -8.49 5.40
N GLN A 15 -12.61 -9.68 4.88
CA GLN A 15 -11.64 -10.76 4.72
C GLN A 15 -11.13 -10.78 3.29
N PHE A 16 -9.81 -10.76 3.18
CA PHE A 16 -9.05 -10.78 1.94
C PHE A 16 -7.98 -11.87 2.00
N TYR A 17 -7.26 -12.04 0.90
CA TYR A 17 -6.13 -12.97 0.82
C TYR A 17 -4.99 -12.31 0.04
N VAL A 18 -3.77 -12.51 0.51
CA VAL A 18 -2.58 -12.03 -0.20
C VAL A 18 -2.54 -12.66 -1.60
N TYR A 19 -2.49 -11.84 -2.64
CA TYR A 19 -2.53 -12.29 -4.03
C TYR A 19 -1.24 -11.98 -4.80
N SER A 20 -0.44 -11.01 -4.35
CA SER A 20 0.83 -10.64 -4.97
C SER A 20 1.82 -10.11 -3.95
N MET A 21 3.11 -10.29 -4.22
CA MET A 21 4.20 -9.83 -3.38
C MET A 21 5.38 -9.37 -4.24
N ASP A 22 5.95 -8.20 -3.95
CA ASP A 22 7.16 -7.69 -4.60
C ASP A 22 8.02 -6.89 -3.61
N ALA A 23 9.27 -7.33 -3.38
CA ALA A 23 10.19 -6.66 -2.45
C ALA A 23 10.90 -5.44 -3.07
N SER A 24 10.90 -5.32 -4.40
CA SER A 24 11.71 -4.34 -5.12
C SER A 24 11.25 -2.90 -4.87
N LEU A 25 12.14 -1.94 -5.16
CA LEU A 25 11.79 -0.53 -5.20
C LEU A 25 11.07 -0.25 -6.53
N THR A 26 9.76 -0.06 -6.47
CA THR A 26 8.91 0.03 -7.65
C THR A 26 8.27 1.42 -7.74
N TYR A 27 8.26 1.97 -8.95
CA TYR A 27 7.65 3.28 -9.22
C TYR A 27 6.12 3.18 -9.12
N ASP A 28 5.53 4.06 -8.31
CA ASP A 28 4.11 4.21 -8.07
C ASP A 28 3.60 5.45 -8.82
N ALA A 29 3.25 5.25 -10.09
CA ALA A 29 2.93 6.31 -11.04
C ALA A 29 1.81 7.27 -10.60
N PRO A 30 0.71 6.83 -9.95
CA PRO A 30 -0.30 7.74 -9.40
C PRO A 30 0.21 8.80 -8.42
N TYR A 31 1.34 8.56 -7.75
CA TYR A 31 1.90 9.47 -6.74
C TYR A 31 3.24 10.08 -7.14
N ASP A 32 3.80 9.69 -8.28
CA ASP A 32 5.16 10.08 -8.69
C ASP A 32 6.20 9.80 -7.59
N THR A 33 6.09 8.63 -6.98
CA THR A 33 6.96 8.17 -5.88
C THR A 33 7.33 6.71 -6.08
N TYR A 34 8.11 6.17 -5.15
CA TYR A 34 8.47 4.75 -5.12
C TYR A 34 7.92 4.09 -3.86
N ILE A 35 7.62 2.80 -3.98
CA ILE A 35 7.24 1.93 -2.86
C ILE A 35 8.15 0.72 -2.83
N SER A 36 8.22 0.04 -1.70
CA SER A 36 8.93 -1.23 -1.55
C SER A 36 8.15 -2.17 -0.66
N HIS A 37 8.46 -3.47 -0.76
CA HIS A 37 7.85 -4.51 0.07
C HIS A 37 6.32 -4.55 -0.06
N TRP A 38 5.85 -4.58 -1.31
CA TRP A 38 4.45 -4.73 -1.67
C TRP A 38 3.90 -6.09 -1.24
N VAL A 39 2.74 -6.07 -0.58
CA VAL A 39 1.93 -7.24 -0.24
C VAL A 39 0.47 -6.91 -0.57
N GLY A 40 0.05 -7.24 -1.79
CA GLY A 40 -1.29 -6.97 -2.30
C GLY A 40 -2.33 -7.94 -1.72
N PHE A 41 -3.48 -7.42 -1.25
CA PHE A 41 -4.56 -8.25 -0.70
C PHE A 41 -5.96 -7.92 -1.24
N ASP A 42 -6.25 -6.72 -1.75
CA ASP A 42 -7.51 -6.42 -2.46
C ASP A 42 -7.24 -6.20 -3.96
N PRO A 43 -7.37 -7.25 -4.81
CA PRO A 43 -7.15 -7.10 -6.24
C PRO A 43 -8.24 -6.25 -6.93
N GLY A 44 -9.40 -6.04 -6.27
CA GLY A 44 -10.48 -5.22 -6.83
C GLY A 44 -10.21 -3.72 -6.75
N LEU A 45 -9.36 -3.30 -5.80
CA LEU A 45 -8.91 -1.92 -5.63
C LEU A 45 -7.42 -1.72 -5.90
N ASP A 46 -6.72 -2.78 -6.28
CA ASP A 46 -5.26 -2.78 -6.45
C ASP A 46 -4.54 -2.24 -5.20
N ASN A 47 -4.96 -2.70 -4.01
CA ASN A 47 -4.42 -2.24 -2.73
C ASN A 47 -3.75 -3.35 -1.90
N GLY A 48 -2.89 -2.92 -0.99
CA GLY A 48 -2.03 -3.80 -0.21
C GLY A 48 -1.28 -3.09 0.92
N PHE A 49 -0.42 -3.84 1.61
CA PHE A 49 0.61 -3.26 2.47
C PHE A 49 1.82 -2.86 1.64
N HIS A 50 2.48 -1.76 2.02
CA HIS A 50 3.80 -1.40 1.50
C HIS A 50 4.50 -0.37 2.41
N SER A 51 5.74 -0.03 2.07
CA SER A 51 6.50 1.01 2.77
C SER A 51 5.82 2.38 2.73
N PHE A 52 6.27 3.32 3.56
CA PHE A 52 6.04 4.74 3.24
C PHE A 52 6.57 5.10 1.85
N LEU A 53 6.09 6.23 1.31
CA LEU A 53 6.52 6.71 0.01
C LEU A 53 8.01 7.06 0.02
N LYS A 54 8.70 6.64 -1.02
CA LYS A 54 10.15 6.78 -1.20
C LYS A 54 10.50 7.58 -2.45
N ASP A 55 11.70 8.13 -2.47
CA ASP A 55 12.33 8.63 -3.69
C ASP A 55 12.98 7.49 -4.48
N ALA A 56 13.61 7.82 -5.61
CA ALA A 56 14.26 6.86 -6.50
C ALA A 56 15.49 6.18 -5.84
N GLU A 57 16.04 6.80 -4.81
CA GLU A 57 17.16 6.30 -4.00
C GLU A 57 16.69 5.45 -2.81
N GLY A 58 15.37 5.29 -2.65
CA GLY A 58 14.76 4.46 -1.62
C GLY A 58 14.66 5.14 -0.25
N GLN A 59 14.91 6.45 -0.15
CA GLN A 59 14.74 7.23 1.07
C GLN A 59 13.27 7.63 1.25
N VAL A 60 12.78 7.61 2.49
CA VAL A 60 11.40 8.01 2.79
C VAL A 60 11.25 9.53 2.55
N VAL A 61 10.30 9.91 1.68
CA VAL A 61 10.07 11.32 1.31
C VAL A 61 9.34 12.07 2.42
N ASP A 62 8.33 11.43 3.02
CA ASP A 62 7.62 11.97 4.18
C ASP A 62 6.95 10.83 4.97
N PRO A 63 7.36 10.56 6.24
CA PRO A 63 6.75 9.53 7.06
C PRO A 63 5.30 9.85 7.47
N SER A 64 4.86 11.11 7.37
CA SER A 64 3.46 11.51 7.66
C SER A 64 2.45 10.95 6.64
N THR A 65 2.94 10.51 5.47
CA THR A 65 2.15 9.92 4.38
C THR A 65 1.48 8.59 4.74
N GLY A 66 1.86 7.97 5.87
CA GLY A 66 1.16 6.82 6.43
C GLY A 66 -0.32 7.07 6.72
N ARG A 67 -0.71 8.33 6.97
CA ARG A 67 -2.09 8.72 7.29
C ARG A 67 -2.99 8.95 6.08
N MET A 68 -2.43 9.03 4.87
CA MET A 68 -3.14 9.37 3.64
C MET A 68 -2.67 8.47 2.51
N SER A 69 -3.18 7.24 2.48
CA SER A 69 -2.65 6.18 1.63
C SER A 69 -3.47 5.85 0.39
N ASN A 70 -4.61 6.53 0.17
CA ASN A 70 -5.52 6.26 -0.95
C ASN A 70 -5.74 4.74 -1.12
N ASP A 71 -6.36 4.14 -0.10
CA ASP A 71 -6.71 2.71 0.03
C ASP A 71 -5.62 1.72 0.47
N CYS A 72 -4.32 1.99 0.27
CA CYS A 72 -3.26 1.10 0.75
C CYS A 72 -3.01 1.20 2.26
N ILE A 73 -2.27 0.26 2.85
CA ILE A 73 -1.80 0.34 4.24
C ILE A 73 -0.29 0.60 4.23
N ARG A 74 0.09 1.86 4.43
CA ARG A 74 1.49 2.29 4.46
C ARG A 74 2.08 2.14 5.86
N THR A 75 3.28 1.58 5.96
CA THR A 75 3.95 1.36 7.24
C THR A 75 5.47 1.55 7.16
N GLY A 76 6.09 1.85 8.31
CA GLY A 76 7.55 1.80 8.47
C GLY A 76 8.09 0.37 8.59
N GLU A 77 7.22 -0.60 8.89
CA GLU A 77 7.56 -2.01 9.14
C GLU A 77 7.27 -2.91 7.91
N ALA A 78 7.30 -2.36 6.70
CA ALA A 78 6.88 -3.08 5.50
C ALA A 78 7.75 -4.31 5.20
N GLU A 79 9.04 -4.25 5.49
CA GLU A 79 9.96 -5.39 5.36
C GLU A 79 9.56 -6.56 6.28
N ALA A 80 9.20 -6.26 7.53
CA ALA A 80 8.76 -7.27 8.48
C ALA A 80 7.43 -7.93 8.05
N ILE A 81 6.48 -7.12 7.55
CA ILE A 81 5.21 -7.64 7.00
C ILE A 81 5.48 -8.53 5.79
N TYR A 82 6.33 -8.09 4.85
CA TYR A 82 6.68 -8.85 3.66
C TYR A 82 7.35 -10.19 4.01
N ALA A 83 8.29 -10.19 4.96
CA ALA A 83 8.98 -11.40 5.41
C ALA A 83 8.04 -12.39 6.13
N PHE A 84 6.97 -11.89 6.76
CA PHE A 84 5.96 -12.72 7.41
C PHE A 84 4.91 -13.26 6.44
N ALA A 85 4.54 -12.47 5.43
CA ALA A 85 3.43 -12.78 4.54
C ALA A 85 3.72 -13.94 3.58
N GLU A 86 2.66 -14.63 3.15
CA GLU A 86 2.68 -15.66 2.12
C GLU A 86 1.51 -15.46 1.16
N ILE A 87 1.67 -15.83 -0.12
CA ILE A 87 0.55 -15.85 -1.07
C ILE A 87 -0.55 -16.77 -0.54
N GLY A 88 -1.79 -16.29 -0.52
CA GLY A 88 -2.94 -16.99 0.04
C GLY A 88 -3.13 -16.80 1.55
N MET A 89 -2.23 -16.08 2.23
CA MET A 89 -2.40 -15.74 3.64
C MET A 89 -3.66 -14.87 3.84
N PRO A 90 -4.54 -15.18 4.81
CA PRO A 90 -5.71 -14.36 5.08
C PRO A 90 -5.34 -13.01 5.68
N VAL A 91 -5.97 -11.95 5.18
CA VAL A 91 -5.87 -10.58 5.73
C VAL A 91 -7.25 -10.16 6.21
N TRP A 92 -7.35 -9.79 7.49
CA TRP A 92 -8.59 -9.29 8.09
C TRP A 92 -8.46 -7.80 8.38
N VAL A 93 -9.26 -6.98 7.67
CA VAL A 93 -9.30 -5.53 7.85
C VAL A 93 -10.56 -5.16 8.62
N HIS A 94 -10.40 -4.47 9.75
CA HIS A 94 -11.50 -4.02 10.60
C HIS A 94 -11.29 -2.58 11.11
N LEU A 95 -12.37 -1.95 11.60
CA LEU A 95 -12.36 -0.65 12.26
C LEU A 95 -11.94 -0.75 13.73
#